data_AF-A0AAD9D3A2-F1
#
_entry.id   AF-A0AAD9D3A2-F1
#
_cell.length_a   1.000
_cell.length_b   1.000
_cell.length_c   1.000
_cell.angle_alpha   90.00
_cell.angle_beta   90.00
_cell.angle_gamma   90.00
#
_symmetry.space_group_name_H-M   'P 1'
#
loop_
_entity.id
_entity.type
_entity.pdbx_description
1 polymer ?
#
loop_
_entity_poly.entity_id
_entity_poly.type
_entity_poly.pdbx_seq_one_letter_code
_entity_poly.pdbx_strand_id
1 'polypeptide(L)'
;MKVQKGLVRKLNEQTHAGSCEAVAYDFVALAYYLLVAAASCHDASGHLLLEPSLVAPLKMIPLEVSNDTIAHIYAMPDAASERFRLFYMNDSSTNPAETASWSFVDPEFTFNASHVQAGITLGIDGREFVKDLTKWDGKVRVHFHVHANGTIISDAVELKVAPVLTHHHLQRISAFVSTAANESDPSDDIWAQDFVEPAYASMPGPNGQPISLRIMLRSAQSVRTASRQVFEQLRGKGVGGFQSEGGRGGYGDREINAYGNLETIPPYTSKSGVQYPAGRIIHGKHYDKMPAEATIAFLEGQELQTPLFLESGWLLNGHVHEFVQFLPSNETGLGFTIGIADTTSALDLLRNTSAAGHGGVRAISVDGSVEGSISTTKEELAMTIDELLANETFHKVKAYAQRHIDANLGILLAEIPILRDHVIRIPSLFKAPKVSSLSSLTETVMKGEYLLVSFSPAAINGVVLGNYYSKGRDIMEVAIREAYAKAGMEVGFVDDFMSHHHTFGGDIVEALLSERRT
;
A
#
# COMPACT_ATOMS: atom_id res chain seq x y z
N MET A 1 25.47 33.80 9.65
CA MET A 1 25.17 32.88 8.53
C MET A 1 23.66 32.71 8.44
N LYS A 2 23.08 32.65 7.23
CA LYS A 2 21.66 32.32 7.03
C LYS A 2 21.62 31.16 6.03
N VAL A 3 21.27 29.96 6.47
CA VAL A 3 20.98 28.83 5.57
C VAL A 3 19.51 28.88 5.14
N GLN A 4 19.25 28.77 3.84
CA GLN A 4 17.90 28.78 3.28
C GLN A 4 17.25 27.39 3.51
N LYS A 5 16.09 27.35 4.18
CA LYS A 5 15.39 26.10 4.53
C LYS A 5 14.74 25.47 3.29
N GLY A 6 15.09 24.22 2.99
CA GLY A 6 14.33 23.31 2.12
C GLY A 6 13.60 22.26 2.98
N LEU A 7 12.27 22.20 2.87
CA LEU A 7 11.40 21.23 3.57
C LEU A 7 11.38 19.88 2.83
N VAL A 8 11.32 18.78 3.63
CA VAL A 8 10.92 17.39 3.31
C VAL A 8 11.70 16.70 2.18
N ARG A 9 12.09 15.42 2.33
CA ARG A 9 13.08 14.77 1.44
C ARG A 9 12.67 13.44 0.89
N LYS A 10 12.96 13.17 -0.38
CA LYS A 10 12.78 11.83 -0.93
C LYS A 10 14.01 10.96 -0.79
N LEU A 11 13.71 9.68 -0.68
CA LEU A 11 14.66 8.62 -0.96
C LEU A 11 14.78 8.36 -2.44
N ASN A 12 16.01 8.09 -2.86
CA ASN A 12 16.33 7.68 -4.21
C ASN A 12 16.43 6.15 -4.25
N GLU A 13 15.28 5.49 -4.12
CA GLU A 13 15.11 4.03 -4.27
C GLU A 13 14.87 3.60 -5.73
N GLN A 14 15.05 4.53 -6.67
CA GLN A 14 15.00 4.23 -8.09
C GLN A 14 16.30 3.55 -8.54
N THR A 15 16.28 3.01 -9.74
CA THR A 15 17.47 2.52 -10.43
C THR A 15 17.59 3.21 -11.77
N HIS A 16 18.72 3.88 -12.00
CA HIS A 16 19.14 4.30 -13.34
C HIS A 16 19.48 3.06 -14.20
N ALA A 17 19.19 3.10 -15.50
CA ALA A 17 19.43 1.95 -16.38
C ALA A 17 20.91 1.54 -16.37
N GLY A 18 21.20 0.29 -15.98
CA GLY A 18 22.55 -0.31 -16.00
C GLY A 18 23.39 -0.19 -14.73
N SER A 19 22.89 0.38 -13.62
CA SER A 19 23.66 0.49 -12.36
C SER A 19 23.57 -0.74 -11.44
N CYS A 20 22.58 -1.61 -11.65
CA CYS A 20 22.37 -2.85 -10.91
C CYS A 20 22.28 -4.02 -11.92
N GLU A 21 23.32 -4.85 -12.02
CA GLU A 21 23.24 -6.13 -12.75
C GLU A 21 22.54 -7.18 -11.88
N ALA A 22 21.40 -7.69 -12.32
CA ALA A 22 20.74 -8.83 -11.69
C ALA A 22 21.42 -10.13 -12.16
N VAL A 23 22.13 -10.81 -11.26
CA VAL A 23 22.72 -12.13 -11.55
C VAL A 23 21.67 -13.19 -11.21
N ALA A 24 21.10 -13.86 -12.22
CA ALA A 24 20.14 -14.94 -12.02
C ALA A 24 20.85 -16.29 -11.77
N TYR A 25 20.66 -16.90 -10.61
CA TYR A 25 21.01 -18.30 -10.34
C TYR A 25 19.92 -19.01 -9.53
N ASP A 26 19.76 -20.30 -9.80
CA ASP A 26 18.55 -21.08 -9.55
C ASP A 26 18.70 -21.99 -8.31
N PHE A 27 18.44 -21.47 -7.10
CA PHE A 27 18.26 -22.25 -5.85
C PHE A 27 17.49 -21.42 -4.78
N VAL A 28 16.54 -22.04 -4.07
CA VAL A 28 15.59 -21.38 -3.12
C VAL A 28 16.26 -20.56 -2.00
N ALA A 29 17.41 -21.00 -1.48
CA ALA A 29 18.16 -20.23 -0.49
C ALA A 29 18.87 -19.01 -1.10
N LEU A 30 19.31 -19.08 -2.36
CA LEU A 30 19.90 -17.95 -3.08
C LEU A 30 18.86 -16.91 -3.50
N ALA A 31 17.61 -17.32 -3.78
CA ALA A 31 16.55 -16.40 -4.20
C ALA A 31 16.25 -15.32 -3.13
N TYR A 32 16.25 -15.69 -1.83
CA TYR A 32 16.12 -14.71 -0.75
C TYR A 32 17.32 -13.74 -0.69
N TYR A 33 18.54 -14.24 -0.82
CA TYR A 33 19.75 -13.38 -0.85
C TYR A 33 19.82 -12.48 -2.08
N LEU A 34 19.41 -12.97 -3.26
CA LEU A 34 19.32 -12.21 -4.50
C LEU A 34 18.22 -11.14 -4.43
N LEU A 35 17.11 -11.43 -3.77
CA LEU A 35 16.03 -10.47 -3.52
C LEU A 35 16.48 -9.36 -2.57
N VAL A 36 17.12 -9.72 -1.45
CA VAL A 36 17.73 -8.75 -0.54
C VAL A 36 18.81 -7.94 -1.26
N ALA A 37 19.59 -8.56 -2.15
CA ALA A 37 20.56 -7.88 -3.01
C ALA A 37 19.91 -6.91 -4.01
N ALA A 38 18.79 -7.30 -4.64
CA ALA A 38 18.03 -6.45 -5.56
C ALA A 38 17.39 -5.26 -4.84
N ALA A 39 16.83 -5.48 -3.64
CA ALA A 39 16.28 -4.44 -2.78
C ALA A 39 17.36 -3.48 -2.25
N SER A 40 18.55 -3.99 -1.92
CA SER A 40 19.69 -3.19 -1.42
C SER A 40 20.50 -2.47 -2.51
N CYS A 41 20.33 -2.82 -3.79
CA CYS A 41 20.88 -2.07 -4.92
C CYS A 41 19.87 -1.04 -5.42
N HIS A 42 20.13 0.23 -5.17
CA HIS A 42 19.35 1.39 -5.61
C HIS A 42 20.28 2.59 -5.83
N ASP A 43 19.76 3.68 -6.40
CA ASP A 43 20.55 4.86 -6.74
C ASP A 43 21.25 5.52 -5.53
N ALA A 44 20.77 5.19 -4.32
CA ALA A 44 21.36 5.61 -3.06
C ALA A 44 22.40 4.67 -2.43
N SER A 45 22.69 3.50 -3.02
CA SER A 45 23.61 2.51 -2.42
C SER A 45 25.09 2.93 -2.50
N GLY A 46 25.50 3.64 -3.55
CA GLY A 46 26.90 4.06 -3.78
C GLY A 46 27.27 5.45 -3.23
N HIS A 47 28.38 6.01 -3.73
CA HIS A 47 28.84 7.39 -3.47
C HIS A 47 28.66 8.32 -4.68
N LEU A 48 27.93 7.89 -5.70
CA LEU A 48 27.58 8.73 -6.85
C LEU A 48 26.13 9.23 -6.70
N LEU A 49 25.91 10.50 -7.04
CA LEU A 49 24.56 11.07 -7.14
C LEU A 49 23.99 10.77 -8.54
N LEU A 50 23.32 9.62 -8.66
CA LEU A 50 22.86 9.10 -9.96
C LEU A 50 21.61 9.81 -10.51
N GLU A 51 20.80 10.42 -9.65
CA GLU A 51 19.65 11.22 -10.08
C GLU A 51 19.63 12.58 -9.36
N PRO A 52 20.48 13.54 -9.81
CA PRO A 52 20.56 14.86 -9.20
C PRO A 52 19.24 15.63 -9.16
N SER A 53 18.27 15.29 -10.03
CA SER A 53 16.95 15.95 -10.03
C SER A 53 16.10 15.65 -8.80
N LEU A 54 16.43 14.60 -8.03
CA LEU A 54 15.73 14.17 -6.82
C LEU A 54 16.43 14.59 -5.52
N VAL A 55 17.53 15.32 -5.61
CA VAL A 55 18.30 15.75 -4.44
C VAL A 55 17.62 16.93 -3.75
N ALA A 56 17.62 16.95 -2.42
CA ALA A 56 17.17 18.12 -1.68
C ALA A 56 18.29 19.17 -1.64
N PRO A 57 18.06 20.40 -2.14
CA PRO A 57 19.11 21.41 -2.19
C PRO A 57 19.37 22.03 -0.81
N LEU A 58 20.64 22.24 -0.50
CA LEU A 58 21.14 22.96 0.66
C LEU A 58 22.14 24.03 0.19
N LYS A 59 22.18 25.19 0.84
CA LYS A 59 23.07 26.28 0.42
C LYS A 59 23.65 27.04 1.60
N MET A 60 24.98 27.14 1.60
CA MET A 60 25.71 28.11 2.38
C MET A 60 25.93 29.36 1.53
N ILE A 61 25.50 30.51 2.04
CA ILE A 61 25.75 31.79 1.38
C ILE A 61 27.25 32.16 1.44
N PRO A 62 27.77 32.91 0.45
CA PRO A 62 29.12 33.48 0.49
C PRO A 62 29.42 34.20 1.80
N LEU A 63 30.62 33.98 2.35
CA LEU A 63 31.12 34.69 3.53
C LEU A 63 32.49 35.30 3.27
N GLU A 64 32.71 36.53 3.73
CA GLU A 64 34.04 37.11 3.79
C GLU A 64 34.83 36.47 4.94
N VAL A 65 35.90 35.76 4.60
CA VAL A 65 36.69 34.98 5.55
C VAL A 65 38.18 35.06 5.22
N SER A 66 39.03 34.81 6.22
CA SER A 66 40.49 34.80 6.09
C SER A 66 40.97 33.56 5.32
N ASN A 67 42.18 33.62 4.74
CA ASN A 67 42.73 32.55 3.90
C ASN A 67 42.99 31.22 4.65
N ASP A 68 43.15 31.26 5.97
CA ASP A 68 43.29 30.10 6.85
C ASP A 68 41.96 29.46 7.25
N THR A 69 40.84 29.94 6.70
CA THR A 69 39.51 29.44 7.02
C THR A 69 39.29 28.02 6.51
N ILE A 70 38.72 27.19 7.39
CA ILE A 70 38.27 25.84 7.08
C ILE A 70 36.81 25.72 7.49
N ALA A 71 35.97 25.18 6.61
CA ALA A 71 34.61 24.81 6.93
C ALA A 71 34.42 23.30 6.92
N HIS A 72 33.67 22.81 7.90
CA HIS A 72 33.23 21.43 8.05
C HIS A 72 31.71 21.41 7.94
N ILE A 73 31.20 20.55 7.06
CA ILE A 73 29.76 20.39 6.86
C ILE A 73 29.43 18.92 6.98
N TYR A 74 28.61 18.57 7.97
CA TYR A 74 28.35 17.17 8.31
C TYR A 74 26.92 16.97 8.83
N ALA A 75 26.43 15.74 8.74
CA ALA A 75 25.09 15.36 9.16
C ALA A 75 25.11 14.67 10.53
N MET A 76 24.15 14.99 11.39
CA MET A 76 23.94 14.37 12.69
C MET A 76 22.53 13.76 12.83
N PRO A 77 22.35 12.72 13.69
CA PRO A 77 23.40 12.01 14.46
C PRO A 77 24.42 11.29 13.55
N ASP A 78 25.57 10.82 14.06
CA ASP A 78 26.57 10.15 13.20
C ASP A 78 25.96 8.97 12.41
N ALA A 79 25.00 8.25 12.99
CA ALA A 79 24.20 7.23 12.31
C ALA A 79 23.34 7.76 11.13
N ALA A 80 23.28 9.07 10.91
CA ALA A 80 22.68 9.70 9.74
C ALA A 80 23.60 9.65 8.53
N SER A 81 24.92 9.52 8.66
CA SER A 81 25.82 9.36 7.50
C SER A 81 25.62 8.03 6.78
N GLU A 82 25.07 7.03 7.48
CA GLU A 82 24.66 5.74 6.90
C GLU A 82 23.27 5.80 6.25
N ARG A 83 22.45 6.80 6.61
CA ARG A 83 21.06 6.95 6.15
C ARG A 83 20.84 8.10 5.17
N PHE A 84 21.84 8.96 5.03
CA PHE A 84 21.85 10.09 4.11
C PHE A 84 23.22 10.27 3.49
N ARG A 85 23.25 10.90 2.32
CA ARG A 85 24.49 11.27 1.65
C ARG A 85 24.46 12.74 1.34
N LEU A 86 25.55 13.42 1.70
CA LEU A 86 25.76 14.81 1.34
C LEU A 86 26.65 14.87 0.10
N PHE A 87 26.32 15.76 -0.82
CA PHE A 87 27.05 16.00 -2.05
C PHE A 87 27.33 17.49 -2.21
N TYR A 88 28.49 17.82 -2.75
CA TYR A 88 28.94 19.17 -3.07
C TYR A 88 29.00 19.35 -4.58
N MET A 89 28.52 20.50 -5.06
CA MET A 89 28.59 20.84 -6.47
C MET A 89 29.97 21.43 -6.80
N ASN A 90 30.76 20.71 -7.60
CA ASN A 90 32.19 20.99 -7.83
C ASN A 90 32.46 22.38 -8.42
N ASP A 91 31.61 22.82 -9.36
CA ASP A 91 31.67 24.14 -9.99
C ASP A 91 30.27 24.59 -10.40
N SER A 92 29.91 25.83 -10.06
CA SER A 92 28.65 26.48 -10.47
C SER A 92 28.45 26.64 -11.98
N SER A 93 29.51 26.47 -12.80
CA SER A 93 29.44 26.48 -14.26
C SER A 93 29.00 25.13 -14.85
N THR A 94 29.02 24.06 -14.06
CA THR A 94 28.65 22.70 -14.50
C THR A 94 27.14 22.52 -14.51
N ASN A 95 26.66 21.64 -15.40
CA ASN A 95 25.25 21.29 -15.48
C ASN A 95 24.83 20.55 -14.19
N PRO A 96 23.94 21.11 -13.35
CA PRO A 96 23.56 20.49 -12.08
C PRO A 96 22.80 19.17 -12.25
N ALA A 97 22.32 18.86 -13.46
CA ALA A 97 21.67 17.60 -13.78
C ALA A 97 22.65 16.43 -14.00
N GLU A 98 23.95 16.67 -14.12
CA GLU A 98 24.95 15.63 -14.39
C GLU A 98 25.57 15.08 -13.10
N THR A 99 25.65 13.75 -12.97
CA THR A 99 26.32 13.09 -11.84
C THR A 99 27.75 13.59 -11.61
N ALA A 100 28.51 13.86 -12.68
CA ALA A 100 29.90 14.30 -12.60
C ALA A 100 30.07 15.69 -11.96
N SER A 101 29.00 16.50 -11.91
CA SER A 101 28.98 17.82 -11.28
C SER A 101 29.00 17.75 -9.75
N TRP A 102 28.76 16.56 -9.17
CA TRP A 102 28.57 16.36 -7.74
C TRP A 102 29.64 15.43 -7.15
N SER A 103 30.27 15.88 -6.07
CA SER A 103 31.21 15.09 -5.27
C SER A 103 30.58 14.69 -3.95
N PHE A 104 30.77 13.43 -3.53
CA PHE A 104 30.37 12.98 -2.21
C PHE A 104 31.13 13.73 -1.11
N VAL A 105 30.42 14.16 -0.08
CA VAL A 105 30.96 14.84 1.10
C VAL A 105 30.90 13.85 2.27
N ASP A 106 32.03 13.20 2.54
CA ASP A 106 32.19 12.40 3.75
C ASP A 106 32.36 13.29 5.00
N PRO A 107 32.21 12.74 6.22
CA PRO A 107 32.32 13.53 7.46
C PRO A 107 33.67 14.21 7.71
N GLU A 108 34.75 13.73 7.09
CA GLU A 108 36.11 14.30 7.22
C GLU A 108 36.40 15.35 6.15
N PHE A 109 35.53 15.48 5.14
CA PHE A 109 35.68 16.44 4.05
C PHE A 109 35.74 17.88 4.57
N THR A 110 36.69 18.65 4.05
CA THR A 110 36.91 20.06 4.44
C THR A 110 36.80 21.00 3.25
N PHE A 111 36.16 22.14 3.50
CA PHE A 111 36.05 23.23 2.54
C PHE A 111 37.01 24.34 2.93
N ASN A 112 37.93 24.69 2.03
CA ASN A 112 38.87 25.80 2.25
C ASN A 112 38.19 27.19 2.12
N ALA A 113 38.96 28.24 2.38
CA ALA A 113 38.51 29.64 2.29
C ALA A 113 37.88 30.00 0.94
N SER A 114 38.40 29.52 -0.21
CA SER A 114 37.82 29.87 -1.52
C SER A 114 36.40 29.31 -1.71
N HIS A 115 36.11 28.11 -1.19
CA HIS A 115 34.76 27.57 -1.20
C HIS A 115 33.81 28.42 -0.35
N VAL A 116 34.26 28.81 0.85
CA VAL A 116 33.46 29.62 1.78
C VAL A 116 33.18 31.02 1.21
N GLN A 117 34.17 31.63 0.56
CA GLN A 117 34.04 32.93 -0.12
C GLN A 117 33.09 32.88 -1.33
N ALA A 118 33.09 31.78 -2.09
CA ALA A 118 32.17 31.60 -3.21
C ALA A 118 30.75 31.20 -2.77
N GLY A 119 30.60 30.70 -1.54
CA GLY A 119 29.41 30.00 -1.09
C GLY A 119 29.40 28.54 -1.55
N ILE A 120 28.69 27.69 -0.81
CA ILE A 120 28.73 26.23 -1.01
C ILE A 120 27.32 25.77 -1.37
N THR A 121 27.18 25.13 -2.53
CA THR A 121 25.95 24.46 -2.95
C THR A 121 26.07 22.98 -2.67
N LEU A 122 25.09 22.46 -1.95
CA LEU A 122 25.04 21.09 -1.50
C LEU A 122 23.74 20.44 -1.94
N GLY A 123 23.79 19.14 -2.14
CA GLY A 123 22.63 18.28 -2.35
C GLY A 123 22.65 17.21 -1.28
N ILE A 124 21.50 16.87 -0.73
CA ILE A 124 21.37 15.74 0.18
C ILE A 124 20.25 14.81 -0.24
N ASP A 125 20.52 13.50 -0.23
CA ASP A 125 19.52 12.46 -0.47
C ASP A 125 19.53 11.40 0.64
N GLY A 126 18.45 10.61 0.71
CA GLY A 126 18.30 9.53 1.67
C GLY A 126 18.70 8.17 1.10
N ARG A 127 19.19 7.28 1.97
CA ARG A 127 19.51 5.87 1.68
C ARG A 127 18.49 4.88 2.24
N GLU A 128 17.83 5.22 3.36
CA GLU A 128 16.86 4.36 4.03
C GLU A 128 15.58 5.11 4.42
N PHE A 129 14.40 4.48 4.28
CA PHE A 129 13.14 4.94 4.90
C PHE A 129 13.13 4.73 6.41
N VAL A 130 12.20 5.38 7.10
CA VAL A 130 11.93 5.08 8.51
C VAL A 130 11.25 3.72 8.61
N LYS A 131 11.97 2.72 9.14
CA LYS A 131 11.44 1.35 9.37
C LYS A 131 11.10 1.08 10.84
N ASP A 132 11.59 1.91 11.76
CA ASP A 132 11.44 1.73 13.21
C ASP A 132 11.70 3.07 13.94
N LEU A 133 10.64 3.68 14.47
CA LEU A 133 10.70 4.97 15.17
C LEU A 133 11.52 4.91 16.46
N THR A 134 11.73 3.73 17.03
CA THR A 134 12.57 3.58 18.23
C THR A 134 14.06 3.72 17.91
N LYS A 135 14.44 3.48 16.64
CA LYS A 135 15.81 3.62 16.15
C LYS A 135 16.05 5.00 15.55
N TRP A 136 15.09 5.51 14.77
CA TRP A 136 15.25 6.75 14.03
C TRP A 136 13.92 7.33 13.55
N ASP A 137 13.72 8.64 13.69
CA ASP A 137 12.47 9.35 13.37
C ASP A 137 12.48 10.03 12.00
N GLY A 138 13.40 9.63 11.12
CA GLY A 138 13.52 10.20 9.78
C GLY A 138 14.22 11.56 9.73
N LYS A 139 14.63 12.15 10.87
CA LYS A 139 15.26 13.47 10.90
C LYS A 139 16.78 13.39 10.76
N VAL A 140 17.32 14.44 10.14
CA VAL A 140 18.75 14.69 10.07
C VAL A 140 19.01 16.18 10.18
N ARG A 141 20.03 16.52 10.96
CA ARG A 141 20.50 17.89 11.10
C ARG A 141 21.84 18.03 10.40
N VAL A 142 21.91 18.89 9.39
CA VAL A 142 23.15 19.24 8.71
C VAL A 142 23.75 20.47 9.38
N HIS A 143 24.92 20.30 9.95
CA HIS A 143 25.69 21.32 10.64
C HIS A 143 26.69 21.96 9.68
N PHE A 144 26.83 23.28 9.78
CA PHE A 144 27.82 24.06 9.05
C PHE A 144 28.72 24.73 10.07
N HIS A 145 29.98 24.32 10.17
CA HIS A 145 30.96 24.90 11.08
C HIS A 145 32.06 25.57 10.26
N VAL A 146 32.30 26.85 10.50
CA VAL A 146 33.36 27.63 9.83
C VAL A 146 34.36 28.05 10.90
N HIS A 147 35.58 27.56 10.78
CA HIS A 147 36.72 27.89 11.63
C HIS A 147 37.50 29.02 10.98
N ALA A 148 37.46 30.21 11.56
CA ALA A 148 38.15 31.40 11.06
C ALA A 148 38.75 32.21 12.21
N ASN A 149 40.01 32.63 12.10
CA ASN A 149 40.71 33.45 13.11
C ASN A 149 40.62 32.88 14.55
N GLY A 150 40.69 31.56 14.72
CA GLY A 150 40.58 30.90 16.02
C GLY A 150 39.16 30.89 16.63
N THR A 151 38.14 31.28 15.86
CA THR A 151 36.72 31.25 16.26
C THR A 151 35.93 30.28 15.39
N ILE A 152 34.84 29.74 15.93
CA ILE A 152 33.92 28.87 15.19
C ILE A 152 32.60 29.62 15.01
N ILE A 153 32.17 29.76 13.76
CA ILE A 153 30.85 30.25 13.39
C ILE A 153 30.03 29.05 12.94
N SER A 154 28.85 28.85 13.51
CA SER A 154 28.00 27.71 13.17
C SER A 154 26.57 28.10 12.79
N ASP A 155 25.97 27.26 11.94
CA ASP A 155 24.54 27.25 11.62
C ASP A 155 24.12 25.79 11.35
N ALA A 156 22.82 25.50 11.39
CA ALA A 156 22.32 24.16 11.12
C ALA A 156 20.92 24.17 10.49
N VAL A 157 20.65 23.16 9.67
CA VAL A 157 19.33 22.91 9.09
C VAL A 157 18.89 21.49 9.35
N GLU A 158 17.65 21.35 9.75
CA GLU A 158 17.02 20.04 9.96
C GLU A 158 16.09 19.72 8.81
N LEU A 159 16.13 18.47 8.38
CA LEU A 159 15.29 17.93 7.33
C LEU A 159 14.75 16.58 7.80
N LYS A 160 13.63 16.17 7.20
CA LYS A 160 12.97 14.89 7.47
C LYS A 160 12.79 14.12 6.17
N VAL A 161 13.00 12.80 6.22
CA VAL A 161 12.57 11.90 5.15
C VAL A 161 11.07 12.06 4.90
N ALA A 162 10.71 12.09 3.62
CA ALA A 162 9.35 12.13 3.12
C ALA A 162 8.73 10.77 3.43
N PRO A 163 7.58 10.77 4.12
CA PRO A 163 6.90 9.52 4.41
C PRO A 163 6.43 8.87 3.11
N VAL A 164 6.39 7.54 3.13
CA VAL A 164 5.72 6.76 2.09
C VAL A 164 4.25 6.64 2.46
N LEU A 165 3.38 7.06 1.55
CA LEU A 165 1.94 7.11 1.77
C LEU A 165 1.22 6.23 0.76
N THR A 166 0.26 5.44 1.23
CA THR A 166 -0.62 4.63 0.38
C THR A 166 -1.77 5.47 -0.15
N HIS A 167 -2.37 4.97 -1.23
CA HIS A 167 -3.45 5.67 -1.90
C HIS A 167 -4.83 5.27 -1.35
N HIS A 168 -5.78 6.21 -1.35
CA HIS A 168 -7.18 5.92 -1.01
C HIS A 168 -8.06 5.87 -2.28
N HIS A 169 -9.19 5.15 -2.21
CA HIS A 169 -10.06 4.87 -3.36
C HIS A 169 -10.66 6.10 -4.07
N LEU A 170 -10.63 7.27 -3.43
CA LEU A 170 -11.16 8.51 -4.00
C LEU A 170 -10.10 9.35 -4.72
N GLN A 171 -8.82 8.98 -4.67
CA GLN A 171 -7.82 9.60 -5.50
C GLN A 171 -8.01 9.19 -6.97
N ARG A 172 -7.73 10.11 -7.88
CA ARG A 172 -7.92 9.87 -9.32
C ARG A 172 -6.97 8.78 -9.80
N ILE A 173 -7.51 7.75 -10.43
CA ILE A 173 -6.73 6.67 -11.05
C ILE A 173 -5.88 7.23 -12.21
N SER A 174 -4.61 6.82 -12.28
CA SER A 174 -3.68 7.13 -13.37
C SER A 174 -3.31 5.93 -14.21
N ALA A 175 -3.28 4.73 -13.63
CA ALA A 175 -2.99 3.49 -14.34
C ALA A 175 -3.64 2.30 -13.62
N PHE A 176 -3.77 1.20 -14.35
CA PHE A 176 -4.12 -0.11 -13.79
C PHE A 176 -2.95 -1.06 -13.98
N VAL A 177 -2.66 -1.85 -12.95
CA VAL A 177 -1.69 -2.95 -12.98
C VAL A 177 -2.48 -4.23 -12.83
N SER A 178 -2.23 -5.20 -13.71
CA SER A 178 -2.85 -6.51 -13.68
C SER A 178 -1.83 -7.54 -14.14
N THR A 179 -1.91 -8.75 -13.59
CA THR A 179 -1.12 -9.93 -13.95
C THR A 179 -1.69 -10.57 -15.20
N ALA A 180 -1.62 -9.87 -16.34
CA ALA A 180 -1.96 -10.48 -17.61
C ALA A 180 -0.88 -11.51 -17.96
N ALA A 181 -1.25 -12.80 -18.00
CA ALA A 181 -0.41 -13.89 -18.46
C ALA A 181 0.02 -13.67 -19.92
N ASN A 182 1.12 -12.97 -20.13
CA ASN A 182 1.88 -13.08 -21.37
C ASN A 182 2.88 -14.22 -21.17
N GLU A 183 3.18 -15.01 -22.22
CA GLU A 183 4.09 -16.18 -22.16
C GLU A 183 5.52 -15.86 -21.64
N SER A 184 5.82 -14.57 -21.41
CA SER A 184 7.07 -14.04 -20.87
C SER A 184 7.05 -13.72 -19.36
N ASP A 185 5.92 -13.88 -18.65
CA ASP A 185 5.85 -13.66 -17.19
C ASP A 185 6.40 -14.90 -16.44
N PRO A 186 7.41 -14.76 -15.57
CA PRO A 186 7.94 -15.88 -14.78
C PRO A 186 7.01 -16.40 -13.67
N SER A 187 5.81 -15.85 -13.46
CA SER A 187 4.90 -16.25 -12.37
C SER A 187 3.46 -16.50 -12.83
N ASP A 188 2.90 -17.65 -12.44
CA ASP A 188 1.48 -18.01 -12.65
C ASP A 188 0.55 -17.40 -11.56
N ASP A 189 1.03 -16.39 -10.83
CA ASP A 189 0.32 -15.79 -9.69
C ASP A 189 -0.58 -14.66 -10.20
N ILE A 190 -1.89 -14.86 -10.07
CA ILE A 190 -2.91 -13.97 -10.62
C ILE A 190 -3.33 -12.85 -9.66
N TRP A 191 -2.81 -12.83 -8.43
CA TRP A 191 -3.29 -11.92 -7.38
C TRP A 191 -2.38 -10.71 -7.20
N ALA A 192 -2.35 -9.84 -8.21
CA ALA A 192 -1.56 -8.60 -8.22
C ALA A 192 -1.68 -7.82 -6.90
N GLN A 193 -2.90 -7.66 -6.38
CA GLN A 193 -3.18 -6.85 -5.19
C GLN A 193 -2.53 -7.38 -3.93
N ASP A 194 -2.31 -8.69 -3.84
CA ASP A 194 -1.76 -9.25 -2.62
C ASP A 194 -0.27 -9.01 -2.48
N PHE A 195 0.46 -8.96 -3.59
CA PHE A 195 1.92 -8.95 -3.54
C PHE A 195 2.54 -7.57 -3.73
N VAL A 196 1.78 -6.58 -4.19
CA VAL A 196 2.26 -5.20 -4.34
C VAL A 196 1.20 -4.16 -4.00
N GLU A 197 1.61 -3.09 -3.30
CA GLU A 197 0.76 -1.94 -2.98
C GLU A 197 1.42 -0.67 -3.54
N PRO A 198 0.79 0.02 -4.51
CA PRO A 198 1.26 1.31 -4.99
C PRO A 198 1.17 2.38 -3.90
N ALA A 199 2.29 3.03 -3.64
CA ALA A 199 2.42 4.14 -2.71
C ALA A 199 3.18 5.31 -3.35
N TYR A 200 3.36 6.39 -2.59
CA TYR A 200 4.13 7.53 -3.05
C TYR A 200 4.91 8.20 -1.93
N ALA A 201 6.01 8.85 -2.30
CA ALA A 201 6.69 9.82 -1.46
C ALA A 201 6.74 11.16 -2.22
N SER A 202 6.57 12.26 -1.50
CA SER A 202 6.55 13.60 -2.09
C SER A 202 7.40 14.59 -1.31
N MET A 203 8.02 15.53 -2.02
CA MET A 203 8.73 16.65 -1.42
C MET A 203 8.55 17.92 -2.25
N PRO A 204 8.66 19.11 -1.64
CA PRO A 204 8.80 20.37 -2.36
C PRO A 204 9.96 20.31 -3.37
N GLY A 205 9.69 20.67 -4.62
CA GLY A 205 10.70 20.87 -5.64
C GLY A 205 11.26 22.29 -5.67
N PRO A 206 12.37 22.51 -6.40
CA PRO A 206 13.08 23.79 -6.43
C PRO A 206 12.24 24.97 -6.97
N ASN A 207 11.20 24.70 -7.77
CA ASN A 207 10.33 25.72 -8.36
C ASN A 207 8.98 25.84 -7.61
N GLY A 208 8.87 25.31 -6.39
CA GLY A 208 7.62 25.29 -5.62
C GLY A 208 6.60 24.25 -6.07
N GLN A 209 6.87 23.53 -7.16
CA GLN A 209 6.09 22.36 -7.58
C GLN A 209 6.57 21.12 -6.80
N PRO A 210 5.67 20.23 -6.35
CA PRO A 210 6.08 19.01 -5.68
C PRO A 210 6.79 18.09 -6.68
N ILE A 211 7.88 17.47 -6.22
CA ILE A 211 8.42 16.28 -6.86
C ILE A 211 7.66 15.13 -6.23
N SER A 212 7.10 14.20 -7.02
CA SER A 212 6.41 12.96 -6.54
C SER A 212 7.06 11.69 -7.11
N LEU A 213 7.30 10.67 -6.28
CA LEU A 213 7.84 9.36 -6.69
C LEU A 213 6.78 8.32 -6.37
N ARG A 214 6.56 7.41 -7.30
CA ARG A 214 5.84 6.17 -7.00
C ARG A 214 6.78 5.26 -6.23
N ILE A 215 6.25 4.57 -5.24
CA ILE A 215 6.96 3.57 -4.45
C ILE A 215 6.10 2.32 -4.47
N MET A 216 6.60 1.24 -5.06
CA MET A 216 5.90 -0.05 -5.07
C MET A 216 6.29 -0.80 -3.80
N LEU A 217 5.35 -0.96 -2.87
CA LEU A 217 5.57 -1.72 -1.65
C LEU A 217 5.40 -3.20 -1.98
N ARG A 218 6.39 -4.02 -1.68
CA ARG A 218 6.32 -5.48 -1.80
C ARG A 218 5.75 -6.08 -0.52
N SER A 219 4.75 -6.96 -0.64
CA SER A 219 4.15 -7.62 0.53
C SER A 219 5.17 -8.44 1.32
N ALA A 220 4.90 -8.65 2.62
CA ALA A 220 5.77 -9.41 3.51
C ALA A 220 5.59 -10.94 3.36
N GLN A 221 5.14 -11.41 2.19
CA GLN A 221 5.10 -12.83 1.82
C GLN A 221 6.47 -13.22 1.23
N SER A 222 7.38 -13.73 2.07
CA SER A 222 8.80 -13.88 1.71
C SER A 222 9.06 -14.91 0.62
N VAL A 223 8.16 -15.88 0.42
CA VAL A 223 8.32 -16.98 -0.56
C VAL A 223 7.45 -16.80 -1.82
N ARG A 224 6.61 -15.77 -1.87
CA ARG A 224 5.72 -15.49 -3.00
C ARG A 224 6.51 -14.88 -4.16
N THR A 225 6.75 -15.64 -5.22
CA THR A 225 7.70 -15.27 -6.29
C THR A 225 7.27 -14.07 -7.12
N ALA A 226 5.98 -13.90 -7.42
CA ALA A 226 5.46 -12.77 -8.20
C ALA A 226 5.83 -11.39 -7.62
N SER A 227 5.92 -11.30 -6.31
CA SER A 227 6.34 -10.08 -5.60
C SER A 227 7.74 -9.55 -6.03
N ARG A 228 8.58 -10.36 -6.69
CA ARG A 228 9.86 -9.95 -7.28
C ARG A 228 9.72 -8.91 -8.38
N GLN A 229 8.58 -8.90 -9.07
CA GLN A 229 8.29 -7.98 -10.16
C GLN A 229 8.38 -6.51 -9.71
N VAL A 230 8.19 -6.22 -8.41
CA VAL A 230 8.46 -4.91 -7.82
C VAL A 230 9.86 -4.39 -8.19
N PHE A 231 10.89 -5.22 -8.07
CA PHE A 231 12.27 -4.83 -8.33
C PHE A 231 12.75 -5.12 -9.76
N GLU A 232 12.16 -6.13 -10.40
CA GLU A 232 12.59 -6.62 -11.72
C GLU A 232 11.88 -5.92 -12.89
N GLN A 233 10.65 -5.46 -12.68
CA GLN A 233 9.79 -4.93 -13.76
C GLN A 233 9.22 -3.53 -13.45
N LEU A 234 8.82 -3.27 -12.20
CA LEU A 234 8.10 -2.03 -11.84
C LEU A 234 9.06 -0.90 -11.44
N ARG A 235 10.14 -1.21 -10.72
CA ARG A 235 11.16 -0.24 -10.31
C ARG A 235 11.90 0.34 -11.52
N GLY A 236 12.12 1.65 -11.49
CA GLY A 236 12.84 2.36 -12.54
C GLY A 236 12.80 3.87 -12.35
N LYS A 237 13.05 4.64 -13.42
CA LYS A 237 12.99 6.09 -13.35
C LYS A 237 11.58 6.57 -12.97
N GLY A 238 11.46 7.35 -11.92
CA GLY A 238 10.19 7.80 -11.33
C GLY A 238 9.52 6.81 -10.36
N VAL A 239 10.05 5.58 -10.20
CA VAL A 239 9.42 4.49 -9.44
C VAL A 239 10.44 3.76 -8.55
N GLY A 240 10.34 3.94 -7.23
CA GLY A 240 11.08 3.14 -6.25
C GLY A 240 10.39 1.81 -5.96
N GLY A 241 11.13 0.87 -5.39
CA GLY A 241 10.59 -0.38 -4.86
C GLY A 241 11.07 -0.56 -3.42
N PHE A 242 10.16 -0.92 -2.52
CA PHE A 242 10.46 -1.12 -1.11
C PHE A 242 10.01 -2.50 -0.64
N GLN A 243 10.80 -3.11 0.23
CA GLN A 243 10.46 -4.35 0.91
C GLN A 243 10.82 -4.26 2.38
N SER A 244 9.86 -4.56 3.25
CA SER A 244 10.10 -4.75 4.68
C SER A 244 11.06 -5.92 4.91
N GLU A 245 12.15 -5.70 5.65
CA GLU A 245 13.09 -6.78 6.02
C GLU A 245 12.39 -7.86 6.86
N GLY A 246 12.76 -9.14 6.65
CA GLY A 246 12.13 -10.28 7.32
C GLY A 246 12.17 -10.16 8.85
N GLY A 247 11.00 -10.00 9.47
CA GLY A 247 10.78 -10.02 10.93
C GLY A 247 9.90 -11.18 11.38
N ARG A 248 9.53 -11.22 12.67
CA ARG A 248 8.56 -12.20 13.17
C ARG A 248 7.23 -12.03 12.42
N GLY A 249 6.63 -13.14 12.02
CA GLY A 249 5.35 -13.14 11.29
C GLY A 249 5.43 -12.83 9.79
N GLY A 250 6.59 -12.45 9.24
CA GLY A 250 6.79 -12.16 7.81
C GLY A 250 7.45 -13.27 6.99
N TYR A 251 7.68 -14.45 7.57
CA TYR A 251 8.26 -15.58 6.84
C TYR A 251 7.18 -16.54 6.33
N GLY A 252 7.33 -16.93 5.07
CA GLY A 252 6.42 -17.85 4.37
C GLY A 252 5.37 -17.10 3.53
N ASP A 253 4.37 -17.85 3.11
CA ASP A 253 3.23 -17.35 2.36
C ASP A 253 2.04 -17.27 3.32
N ARG A 254 1.89 -16.12 4.00
CA ARG A 254 0.85 -15.92 5.01
C ARG A 254 -0.12 -14.87 4.54
N GLU A 255 -1.40 -15.24 4.45
CA GLU A 255 -2.45 -14.35 3.97
C GLU A 255 -2.61 -13.05 4.75
N ILE A 256 -2.33 -13.06 6.06
CA ILE A 256 -2.35 -11.85 6.90
C ILE A 256 -1.40 -10.74 6.38
N ASN A 257 -0.37 -11.12 5.62
CA ASN A 257 0.63 -10.20 5.07
C ASN A 257 0.38 -9.79 3.61
N ALA A 258 -0.66 -10.32 2.97
CA ALA A 258 -1.08 -9.89 1.64
C ALA A 258 -1.57 -8.44 1.69
N TYR A 259 -1.35 -7.69 0.63
CA TYR A 259 -1.75 -6.29 0.57
C TYR A 259 -3.19 -6.05 0.13
N GLY A 260 -3.93 -7.08 -0.27
CA GLY A 260 -5.39 -7.08 -0.17
C GLY A 260 -5.89 -6.82 1.26
N ASN A 261 -5.08 -7.17 2.27
CA ASN A 261 -5.33 -6.92 3.67
C ASN A 261 -4.91 -5.51 4.15
N LEU A 262 -4.52 -4.62 3.25
CA LEU A 262 -4.07 -3.25 3.53
C LEU A 262 -4.81 -2.25 2.63
N GLU A 263 -5.56 -1.33 3.25
CA GLU A 263 -6.37 -0.35 2.52
C GLU A 263 -6.27 1.03 3.20
N THR A 264 -6.77 2.09 2.57
CA THR A 264 -6.63 3.47 3.10
C THR A 264 -7.96 4.21 3.21
N ILE A 265 -8.33 4.62 4.44
CA ILE A 265 -9.44 5.54 4.72
C ILE A 265 -9.09 6.91 4.10
N PRO A 266 -9.99 7.58 3.34
CA PRO A 266 -9.77 8.94 2.84
C PRO A 266 -9.52 9.98 3.94
N PRO A 267 -9.00 11.18 3.64
CA PRO A 267 -8.69 12.20 4.63
C PRO A 267 -9.85 12.59 5.55
N TYR A 268 -9.58 12.69 6.86
CA TYR A 268 -10.58 13.07 7.87
C TYR A 268 -9.92 13.57 9.16
N THR A 269 -10.74 14.08 10.08
CA THR A 269 -10.36 14.23 11.49
C THR A 269 -11.11 13.17 12.29
N SER A 270 -10.39 12.40 13.11
CA SER A 270 -11.00 11.34 13.93
C SER A 270 -11.92 11.91 15.00
N LYS A 271 -12.77 11.07 15.58
CA LYS A 271 -13.61 11.44 16.73
C LYS A 271 -12.79 11.86 17.96
N SER A 272 -11.54 11.41 18.07
CA SER A 272 -10.60 11.83 19.12
C SER A 272 -9.85 13.14 18.79
N GLY A 273 -10.09 13.74 17.62
CA GLY A 273 -9.50 15.00 17.20
C GLY A 273 -8.16 14.89 16.47
N VAL A 274 -7.71 13.68 16.15
CA VAL A 274 -6.48 13.46 15.37
C VAL A 274 -6.75 13.76 13.90
N GLN A 275 -5.91 14.57 13.28
CA GLN A 275 -6.04 14.91 11.86
C GLN A 275 -5.25 13.92 11.00
N TYR A 276 -5.93 13.35 10.01
CA TYR A 276 -5.38 12.44 9.01
C TYR A 276 -5.50 13.08 7.63
N PRO A 277 -4.67 14.09 7.30
CA PRO A 277 -4.80 14.86 6.05
C PRO A 277 -4.46 14.03 4.79
N ALA A 278 -3.71 12.93 4.95
CA ALA A 278 -3.43 11.95 3.90
C ALA A 278 -4.28 10.68 4.03
N GLY A 279 -5.30 10.69 4.90
CA GLY A 279 -6.05 9.48 5.24
C GLY A 279 -5.35 8.63 6.31
N ARG A 280 -5.88 7.43 6.55
CA ARG A 280 -5.36 6.50 7.56
C ARG A 280 -5.44 5.07 7.03
N ILE A 281 -4.36 4.30 7.18
CA ILE A 281 -4.37 2.89 6.78
C ILE A 281 -5.33 2.08 7.66
N ILE A 282 -6.07 1.16 7.06
CA ILE A 282 -6.65 0.00 7.73
C ILE A 282 -5.84 -1.24 7.35
N HIS A 283 -5.58 -2.10 8.33
CA HIS A 283 -4.85 -3.35 8.11
C HIS A 283 -5.55 -4.46 8.89
N GLY A 284 -5.88 -5.58 8.26
CA GLY A 284 -6.54 -6.66 8.96
C GLY A 284 -5.59 -7.45 9.84
N LYS A 285 -6.05 -7.83 11.02
CA LYS A 285 -5.41 -8.79 11.90
C LYS A 285 -6.22 -10.09 11.92
N HIS A 286 -5.58 -11.20 12.27
CA HIS A 286 -6.24 -12.49 12.43
C HIS A 286 -6.29 -12.83 13.92
N TYR A 287 -7.35 -12.38 14.59
CA TYR A 287 -7.57 -12.54 16.02
C TYR A 287 -6.45 -12.00 16.92
N ASP A 288 -5.67 -12.89 17.54
CA ASP A 288 -4.54 -12.56 18.41
C ASP A 288 -3.25 -12.28 17.62
N LYS A 289 -3.27 -12.46 16.29
CA LYS A 289 -2.11 -12.34 15.43
C LYS A 289 -2.18 -11.09 14.60
N MET A 290 -1.02 -10.44 14.51
CA MET A 290 -0.83 -9.20 13.78
C MET A 290 -0.09 -9.48 12.47
N PRO A 291 -0.25 -8.61 11.45
CA PRO A 291 0.63 -8.58 10.29
C PRO A 291 2.11 -8.52 10.69
N ALA A 292 3.00 -8.83 9.75
CA ALA A 292 4.44 -8.85 9.98
C ALA A 292 4.93 -7.59 10.68
N GLU A 293 5.68 -7.79 11.77
CA GLU A 293 6.15 -6.70 12.66
C GLU A 293 6.91 -5.62 11.88
N ALA A 294 7.76 -6.02 10.93
CA ALA A 294 8.52 -5.10 10.09
C ALA A 294 7.64 -4.23 9.19
N THR A 295 6.51 -4.76 8.70
CA THR A 295 5.54 -3.99 7.92
C THR A 295 4.80 -3.00 8.82
N ILE A 296 4.34 -3.42 10.00
CA ILE A 296 3.69 -2.53 10.96
C ILE A 296 4.64 -1.39 11.36
N ALA A 297 5.88 -1.71 11.74
CA ALA A 297 6.88 -0.73 12.14
C ALA A 297 7.22 0.26 11.01
N PHE A 298 7.29 -0.21 9.76
CA PHE A 298 7.44 0.65 8.60
C PHE A 298 6.24 1.60 8.45
N LEU A 299 5.01 1.10 8.44
CA LEU A 299 3.81 1.93 8.26
C LEU A 299 3.63 2.95 9.39
N GLU A 300 3.86 2.54 10.64
CA GLU A 300 3.86 3.44 11.80
C GLU A 300 4.96 4.51 11.69
N GLY A 301 6.13 4.12 11.17
CA GLY A 301 7.27 5.00 10.91
C GLY A 301 7.00 6.13 9.90
N GLN A 302 5.92 6.02 9.11
CA GLN A 302 5.52 7.08 8.19
C GLN A 302 4.70 8.17 8.88
N GLU A 303 4.20 7.91 10.10
CA GLU A 303 3.48 8.81 11.03
C GLU A 303 2.14 9.39 10.53
N LEU A 304 1.97 9.63 9.22
CA LEU A 304 0.82 10.33 8.66
C LEU A 304 -0.40 9.44 8.39
N GLN A 305 -0.18 8.13 8.26
CA GLN A 305 -1.23 7.15 7.95
C GLN A 305 -1.19 5.95 8.93
N THR A 306 -0.90 6.20 10.22
CA THR A 306 -0.75 5.15 11.24
C THR A 306 -1.89 4.11 11.19
N PRO A 307 -1.61 2.80 11.14
CA PRO A 307 -2.65 1.78 10.94
C PRO A 307 -3.78 1.80 11.98
N LEU A 308 -4.98 1.47 11.53
CA LEU A 308 -6.13 1.05 12.34
C LEU A 308 -6.38 -0.43 12.05
N PHE A 309 -6.38 -1.27 13.07
CA PHE A 309 -6.53 -2.71 12.87
C PHE A 309 -7.99 -3.14 12.88
N LEU A 310 -8.36 -3.92 11.86
CA LEU A 310 -9.67 -4.56 11.72
C LEU A 310 -9.54 -6.08 11.91
N GLU A 311 -10.58 -6.75 12.39
CA GLU A 311 -10.61 -8.21 12.48
C GLU A 311 -11.02 -8.81 11.14
N SER A 312 -10.08 -9.43 10.44
CA SER A 312 -10.32 -10.09 9.16
C SER A 312 -10.14 -11.62 9.23
N GLY A 313 -9.64 -12.17 10.34
CA GLY A 313 -9.36 -13.62 10.49
C GLY A 313 -10.58 -14.54 10.49
N TRP A 314 -11.78 -14.01 10.31
CA TRP A 314 -13.02 -14.77 10.10
C TRP A 314 -13.22 -15.16 8.61
N LEU A 315 -12.43 -14.60 7.71
CA LEU A 315 -12.37 -14.94 6.28
C LEU A 315 -11.19 -15.86 5.99
N LEU A 316 -11.31 -16.68 4.94
CA LEU A 316 -10.28 -17.65 4.55
C LEU A 316 -9.00 -16.96 4.08
N ASN A 317 -9.13 -15.98 3.18
CA ASN A 317 -8.04 -15.09 2.78
C ASN A 317 -7.75 -14.13 3.95
N GLY A 318 -8.79 -13.53 4.53
CA GLY A 318 -8.63 -12.77 5.76
C GLY A 318 -8.14 -11.37 5.47
N HIS A 319 -8.70 -10.75 4.45
CA HIS A 319 -8.33 -9.44 3.95
C HIS A 319 -9.45 -8.42 4.21
N VAL A 320 -9.10 -7.14 4.37
CA VAL A 320 -10.08 -6.08 4.66
C VAL A 320 -10.90 -5.66 3.45
N HIS A 321 -10.35 -5.78 2.22
CA HIS A 321 -11.08 -5.45 1.00
C HIS A 321 -12.32 -6.34 0.80
N GLU A 322 -12.34 -7.53 1.41
CA GLU A 322 -13.41 -8.52 1.23
C GLU A 322 -14.73 -8.06 1.88
N PHE A 323 -14.68 -7.03 2.74
CA PHE A 323 -15.87 -6.58 3.46
C PHE A 323 -15.99 -5.07 3.67
N VAL A 324 -14.97 -4.25 3.37
CA VAL A 324 -15.01 -2.78 3.53
C VAL A 324 -14.44 -2.08 2.31
N GLN A 325 -15.10 -0.99 1.89
CA GLN A 325 -14.66 -0.06 0.87
C GLN A 325 -14.98 1.39 1.28
N PHE A 326 -14.28 2.39 0.73
CA PHE A 326 -14.61 3.80 0.95
C PHE A 326 -15.15 4.46 -0.32
N LEU A 327 -16.34 5.05 -0.22
CA LEU A 327 -17.11 5.54 -1.36
C LEU A 327 -17.26 7.06 -1.28
N PRO A 328 -17.35 7.79 -2.41
CA PRO A 328 -17.63 9.22 -2.38
C PRO A 328 -19.00 9.50 -1.74
N SER A 329 -19.12 10.58 -0.97
CA SER A 329 -20.40 11.02 -0.42
C SER A 329 -20.38 12.49 -0.07
N ASN A 330 -21.45 13.20 -0.45
CA ASN A 330 -21.66 14.59 -0.06
C ASN A 330 -22.48 14.73 1.23
N GLU A 331 -23.00 13.63 1.78
CA GLU A 331 -23.94 13.65 2.92
C GLU A 331 -23.23 13.66 4.28
N THR A 332 -21.97 13.20 4.33
CA THR A 332 -21.21 13.07 5.58
C THR A 332 -20.45 14.34 5.97
N GLY A 333 -20.28 15.28 5.04
CA GLY A 333 -19.36 16.42 5.19
C GLY A 333 -17.87 16.07 5.10
N LEU A 334 -17.52 14.78 4.96
CA LEU A 334 -16.13 14.31 4.81
C LEU A 334 -15.73 14.10 3.34
N GLY A 335 -16.68 14.16 2.41
CA GLY A 335 -16.47 13.81 1.00
C GLY A 335 -16.49 12.29 0.73
N PHE A 336 -16.65 11.47 1.76
CA PHE A 336 -16.73 10.02 1.65
C PHE A 336 -17.69 9.39 2.68
N THR A 337 -18.10 8.16 2.42
CA THR A 337 -18.79 7.26 3.36
C THR A 337 -18.15 5.87 3.35
N ILE A 338 -18.58 5.02 4.28
CA ILE A 338 -18.18 3.61 4.37
C ILE A 338 -19.16 2.79 3.54
N GLY A 339 -18.64 2.04 2.56
CA GLY A 339 -19.30 0.89 1.97
C GLY A 339 -18.92 -0.36 2.77
N ILE A 340 -19.89 -1.17 3.16
CA ILE A 340 -19.61 -2.38 3.94
C ILE A 340 -20.49 -3.53 3.48
N ALA A 341 -19.93 -4.74 3.43
CA ALA A 341 -20.69 -5.96 3.18
C ALA A 341 -21.89 -6.07 4.16
N ASP A 342 -22.99 -6.62 3.68
CA ASP A 342 -24.21 -6.83 4.46
C ASP A 342 -24.91 -8.12 4.05
N THR A 343 -24.85 -9.09 4.95
CA THR A 343 -25.48 -10.40 4.75
C THR A 343 -26.96 -10.39 5.07
N THR A 344 -27.42 -9.38 5.81
CA THR A 344 -28.83 -9.26 6.17
C THR A 344 -29.64 -8.73 4.99
N SER A 345 -29.14 -7.68 4.31
CA SER A 345 -29.79 -7.18 3.09
C SER A 345 -29.87 -8.25 1.99
N ALA A 346 -28.80 -9.04 1.81
CA ALA A 346 -28.78 -10.14 0.85
C ALA A 346 -29.78 -11.25 1.19
N LEU A 347 -29.88 -11.63 2.48
CA LEU A 347 -30.88 -12.61 2.91
C LEU A 347 -32.32 -12.10 2.71
N ASP A 348 -32.58 -10.83 3.02
CA ASP A 348 -33.91 -10.24 2.85
C ASP A 348 -34.30 -10.16 1.37
N LEU A 349 -33.34 -9.90 0.48
CA LEU A 349 -33.53 -9.96 -0.96
C LEU A 349 -33.97 -11.37 -1.42
N LEU A 350 -33.30 -12.42 -0.94
CA LEU A 350 -33.67 -13.82 -1.24
C LEU A 350 -35.08 -14.15 -0.71
N ARG A 351 -35.40 -13.76 0.53
CA ARG A 351 -36.73 -13.97 1.13
C ARG A 351 -37.83 -13.27 0.36
N ASN A 352 -37.62 -12.01 -0.02
CA ASN A 352 -38.58 -11.24 -0.80
C ASN A 352 -38.80 -11.86 -2.19
N THR A 353 -37.72 -12.36 -2.80
CA THR A 353 -37.78 -13.06 -4.10
C THR A 353 -38.57 -14.37 -4.01
N SER A 354 -38.32 -15.17 -2.97
CA SER A 354 -39.11 -16.38 -2.68
C SER A 354 -40.59 -16.05 -2.45
N ALA A 355 -40.89 -15.06 -1.59
CA ALA A 355 -42.26 -14.61 -1.30
C ALA A 355 -43.00 -14.07 -2.53
N ALA A 356 -42.28 -13.53 -3.52
CA ALA A 356 -42.82 -13.11 -4.81
C ALA A 356 -43.13 -14.29 -5.77
N GLY A 357 -42.91 -15.54 -5.35
CA GLY A 357 -43.18 -16.74 -6.14
C GLY A 357 -41.99 -17.22 -6.98
N HIS A 358 -40.80 -16.65 -6.78
CA HIS A 358 -39.59 -17.01 -7.52
C HIS A 358 -38.64 -17.92 -6.73
N GLY A 359 -39.10 -18.56 -5.65
CA GLY A 359 -38.27 -19.41 -4.80
C GLY A 359 -37.63 -20.63 -5.50
N GLY A 360 -38.27 -21.14 -6.55
CA GLY A 360 -37.77 -22.28 -7.33
C GLY A 360 -36.68 -21.96 -8.36
N VAL A 361 -36.20 -20.70 -8.46
CA VAL A 361 -35.08 -20.34 -9.33
C VAL A 361 -33.75 -20.62 -8.63
N ARG A 362 -32.67 -20.88 -9.39
CA ARG A 362 -31.32 -21.06 -8.84
C ARG A 362 -30.86 -19.80 -8.10
N ALA A 363 -30.20 -19.98 -6.95
CA ALA A 363 -29.63 -18.90 -6.16
C ALA A 363 -28.34 -18.32 -6.78
N ILE A 364 -27.67 -19.08 -7.65
CA ILE A 364 -26.50 -18.65 -8.42
C ILE A 364 -26.84 -18.72 -9.91
N SER A 365 -26.62 -17.61 -10.62
CA SER A 365 -26.98 -17.43 -12.04
C SER A 365 -25.90 -17.90 -13.02
N VAL A 366 -24.79 -18.46 -12.54
CA VAL A 366 -23.66 -18.95 -13.35
C VAL A 366 -24.09 -20.12 -14.23
N ASP A 367 -23.81 -19.99 -15.53
CA ASP A 367 -23.97 -21.05 -16.53
C ASP A 367 -22.58 -21.60 -16.90
N GLY A 368 -22.33 -22.90 -16.71
CA GLY A 368 -21.04 -23.50 -17.05
C GLY A 368 -20.65 -24.72 -16.20
N SER A 369 -19.47 -25.27 -16.47
CA SER A 369 -18.87 -26.33 -15.66
C SER A 369 -18.04 -25.73 -14.52
N VAL A 370 -18.25 -26.21 -13.29
CA VAL A 370 -17.39 -25.94 -12.11
C VAL A 370 -16.36 -27.06 -11.88
N GLU A 371 -16.06 -27.83 -12.92
CA GLU A 371 -14.99 -28.82 -12.87
C GLU A 371 -13.65 -28.12 -12.60
N GLY A 372 -12.97 -28.52 -11.52
CA GLY A 372 -11.75 -27.85 -11.04
C GLY A 372 -11.98 -26.69 -10.06
N SER A 373 -13.22 -26.24 -9.83
CA SER A 373 -13.49 -25.25 -8.78
C SER A 373 -13.20 -25.82 -7.40
N ILE A 374 -12.43 -25.07 -6.63
CA ILE A 374 -12.11 -25.38 -5.23
C ILE A 374 -13.09 -24.70 -4.26
N SER A 375 -13.75 -23.62 -4.69
CA SER A 375 -14.69 -22.85 -3.87
C SER A 375 -16.16 -23.29 -4.03
N THR A 376 -16.57 -23.80 -5.20
CA THR A 376 -18.00 -23.99 -5.53
C THR A 376 -18.33 -25.38 -6.08
N THR A 377 -19.45 -25.98 -5.66
CA THR A 377 -19.89 -27.31 -6.13
C THR A 377 -21.03 -27.27 -7.15
N LYS A 378 -21.24 -28.38 -7.87
CA LYS A 378 -22.38 -28.54 -8.79
C LYS A 378 -23.71 -28.50 -8.04
N GLU A 379 -23.75 -29.06 -6.83
CA GLU A 379 -24.93 -29.05 -5.96
C GLU A 379 -25.24 -27.62 -5.48
N GLU A 380 -24.21 -26.84 -5.13
CA GLU A 380 -24.38 -25.42 -4.77
C GLU A 380 -24.92 -24.59 -5.94
N LEU A 381 -24.39 -24.79 -7.16
CA LEU A 381 -24.90 -24.10 -8.35
C LEU A 381 -26.34 -24.49 -8.71
N ALA A 382 -26.75 -25.73 -8.39
CA ALA A 382 -28.11 -26.21 -8.64
C ALA A 382 -29.12 -25.75 -7.57
N MET A 383 -28.64 -25.25 -6.43
CA MET A 383 -29.48 -24.90 -5.29
C MET A 383 -30.44 -23.76 -5.65
N THR A 384 -31.73 -24.00 -5.40
CA THR A 384 -32.77 -22.97 -5.55
C THR A 384 -32.77 -21.99 -4.38
N ILE A 385 -33.41 -20.83 -4.56
CA ILE A 385 -33.59 -19.86 -3.48
C ILE A 385 -34.30 -20.50 -2.28
N ASP A 386 -35.36 -21.29 -2.49
CA ASP A 386 -36.10 -21.93 -1.39
C ASP A 386 -35.26 -22.97 -0.66
N GLU A 387 -34.45 -23.76 -1.38
CA GLU A 387 -33.54 -24.73 -0.77
C GLU A 387 -32.44 -24.04 0.04
N LEU A 388 -31.88 -22.94 -0.48
CA LEU A 388 -30.90 -22.13 0.24
C LEU A 388 -31.50 -21.50 1.49
N LEU A 389 -32.73 -20.96 1.40
CA LEU A 389 -33.46 -20.39 2.54
C LEU A 389 -33.86 -21.43 3.57
N ALA A 390 -34.02 -22.70 3.19
CA ALA A 390 -34.28 -23.80 4.12
C ALA A 390 -33.02 -24.33 4.81
N ASN A 391 -31.82 -23.95 4.35
CA ASN A 391 -30.55 -24.46 4.87
C ASN A 391 -30.15 -23.78 6.20
N GLU A 392 -30.26 -24.50 7.32
CA GLU A 392 -29.88 -23.98 8.64
C GLU A 392 -28.41 -23.56 8.75
N THR A 393 -27.50 -24.27 8.06
CA THR A 393 -26.07 -23.95 8.07
C THR A 393 -25.82 -22.60 7.39
N PHE A 394 -26.53 -22.32 6.30
CA PHE A 394 -26.47 -21.02 5.63
C PHE A 394 -26.86 -19.88 6.58
N HIS A 395 -27.96 -20.03 7.34
CA HIS A 395 -28.36 -19.02 8.35
C HIS A 395 -27.33 -18.83 9.46
N LYS A 396 -26.69 -19.92 9.93
CA LYS A 396 -25.62 -19.86 10.94
C LYS A 396 -24.40 -19.11 10.42
N VAL A 397 -23.94 -19.44 9.20
CA VAL A 397 -22.82 -18.76 8.54
C VAL A 397 -23.12 -17.28 8.35
N LYS A 398 -24.31 -16.95 7.85
CA LYS A 398 -24.76 -15.57 7.67
C LYS A 398 -24.71 -14.78 8.98
N ALA A 399 -25.28 -15.32 10.04
CA ALA A 399 -25.27 -14.67 11.36
C ALA A 399 -23.86 -14.55 11.95
N TYR A 400 -22.96 -15.48 11.66
CA TYR A 400 -21.56 -15.40 12.05
C TYR A 400 -20.82 -14.28 11.29
N ALA A 401 -20.90 -14.26 9.95
CA ALA A 401 -20.31 -13.20 9.12
C ALA A 401 -20.82 -11.81 9.52
N GLN A 402 -22.14 -11.65 9.67
CA GLN A 402 -22.74 -10.36 10.03
C GLN A 402 -22.21 -9.80 11.35
N ARG A 403 -21.95 -10.67 12.34
CA ARG A 403 -21.43 -10.24 13.64
C ARG A 403 -20.01 -9.68 13.52
N HIS A 404 -19.15 -10.30 12.71
CA HIS A 404 -17.80 -9.80 12.46
C HIS A 404 -17.80 -8.51 11.64
N ILE A 405 -18.66 -8.44 10.61
CA ILE A 405 -18.89 -7.22 9.82
C ILE A 405 -19.35 -6.06 10.73
N ASP A 406 -20.36 -6.28 11.58
CA ASP A 406 -20.87 -5.23 12.46
C ASP A 406 -19.88 -4.84 13.57
N ALA A 407 -19.05 -5.78 14.04
CA ALA A 407 -17.98 -5.49 14.99
C ALA A 407 -16.91 -4.56 14.36
N ASN A 408 -16.48 -4.86 13.14
CA ASN A 408 -15.54 -4.01 12.40
C ASN A 408 -16.14 -2.65 12.04
N LEU A 409 -17.43 -2.60 11.65
CA LEU A 409 -18.13 -1.33 11.48
C LEU A 409 -18.15 -0.53 12.78
N GLY A 410 -18.29 -1.20 13.93
CA GLY A 410 -18.20 -0.58 15.25
C GLY A 410 -16.85 0.12 15.48
N ILE A 411 -15.74 -0.52 15.08
CA ILE A 411 -14.40 0.07 15.15
C ILE A 411 -14.32 1.30 14.25
N LEU A 412 -14.73 1.19 12.98
CA LEU A 412 -14.70 2.30 12.03
C LEU A 412 -15.58 3.48 12.48
N LEU A 413 -16.78 3.21 12.98
CA LEU A 413 -17.67 4.26 13.49
C LEU A 413 -17.21 4.84 14.82
N ALA A 414 -16.38 4.15 15.61
CA ALA A 414 -15.76 4.73 16.80
C ALA A 414 -14.62 5.69 16.44
N GLU A 415 -13.95 5.45 15.31
CA GLU A 415 -12.84 6.26 14.81
C GLU A 415 -13.32 7.45 13.94
N ILE A 416 -14.15 7.19 12.95
CA ILE A 416 -14.52 8.14 11.88
C ILE A 416 -15.81 8.86 12.27
N PRO A 417 -15.93 10.20 12.14
CA PRO A 417 -17.14 10.95 12.48
C PRO A 417 -18.27 10.79 11.44
N ILE A 418 -18.59 9.55 11.08
CA ILE A 418 -19.72 9.17 10.23
C ILE A 418 -20.86 8.64 11.10
N LEU A 419 -22.10 9.02 10.76
CA LEU A 419 -23.30 8.45 11.36
C LEU A 419 -23.59 7.09 10.72
N ARG A 420 -24.07 6.14 11.53
CA ARG A 420 -24.43 4.80 11.06
C ARG A 420 -25.41 4.83 9.86
N ASP A 421 -26.31 5.81 9.84
CA ASP A 421 -27.33 5.95 8.78
C ASP A 421 -26.75 6.40 7.44
N HIS A 422 -25.52 6.93 7.41
CA HIS A 422 -24.84 7.31 6.18
C HIS A 422 -24.00 6.17 5.58
N VAL A 423 -23.87 5.04 6.29
CA VAL A 423 -23.13 3.85 5.81
C VAL A 423 -23.93 3.18 4.70
N ILE A 424 -23.26 2.84 3.61
CA ILE A 424 -23.86 2.10 2.49
C ILE A 424 -23.65 0.61 2.72
N ARG A 425 -24.76 -0.11 2.90
CA ARG A 425 -24.79 -1.57 3.02
C ARG A 425 -24.80 -2.20 1.62
N ILE A 426 -23.81 -3.04 1.34
CA ILE A 426 -23.64 -3.73 0.06
C ILE A 426 -24.05 -5.19 0.25
N PRO A 427 -25.10 -5.69 -0.42
CA PRO A 427 -25.52 -7.08 -0.30
C PRO A 427 -24.38 -8.05 -0.58
N SER A 428 -24.07 -8.94 0.36
CA SER A 428 -23.00 -9.93 0.22
C SER A 428 -23.36 -11.24 0.92
N LEU A 429 -22.96 -12.38 0.35
CA LEU A 429 -23.23 -13.70 0.90
C LEU A 429 -21.91 -14.44 1.12
N PHE A 430 -21.84 -15.24 2.17
CA PHE A 430 -20.67 -16.03 2.55
C PHE A 430 -21.04 -17.49 2.79
N LYS A 431 -20.06 -18.38 2.67
CA LYS A 431 -20.17 -19.81 2.97
C LYS A 431 -18.93 -20.32 3.70
N ALA A 432 -19.08 -21.48 4.33
CA ALA A 432 -17.92 -22.23 4.81
C ALA A 432 -17.12 -22.75 3.60
N PRO A 433 -15.77 -22.69 3.63
CA PRO A 433 -14.95 -23.20 2.55
C PRO A 433 -15.05 -24.71 2.45
N LYS A 434 -14.93 -25.23 1.22
CA LYS A 434 -14.93 -26.66 0.94
C LYS A 434 -13.51 -27.22 1.04
N VAL A 435 -12.88 -27.20 2.23
CA VAL A 435 -11.54 -27.79 2.37
C VAL A 435 -11.33 -28.44 3.73
N SER A 436 -11.02 -29.74 3.72
CA SER A 436 -10.60 -30.54 4.88
C SER A 436 -9.08 -30.52 5.12
N SER A 437 -8.30 -29.87 4.24
CA SER A 437 -6.83 -29.77 4.31
C SER A 437 -6.34 -28.36 3.95
N LEU A 438 -6.58 -27.38 4.82
CA LEU A 438 -6.10 -26.00 4.70
C LEU A 438 -4.76 -25.75 5.44
N SER A 439 -4.09 -26.82 5.87
CA SER A 439 -2.97 -26.77 6.82
C SER A 439 -1.71 -26.05 6.33
N SER A 440 -1.60 -25.70 5.05
CA SER A 440 -0.42 -25.00 4.50
C SER A 440 -0.65 -23.51 4.22
N LEU A 441 -1.89 -23.05 4.01
CA LEU A 441 -2.22 -21.67 3.61
C LEU A 441 -2.84 -20.86 4.75
N THR A 442 -3.46 -21.53 5.72
CA THR A 442 -4.11 -20.86 6.85
C THR A 442 -3.42 -21.29 8.13
N GLU A 443 -3.15 -20.31 8.99
CA GLU A 443 -2.72 -20.63 10.34
C GLU A 443 -3.89 -21.30 11.09
N THR A 444 -3.59 -22.12 12.12
CA THR A 444 -4.61 -22.89 12.83
C THR A 444 -5.79 -22.02 13.28
N VAL A 445 -6.98 -22.33 12.77
CA VAL A 445 -8.24 -21.64 13.15
C VAL A 445 -8.40 -21.70 14.66
N MET A 446 -8.63 -20.54 15.29
CA MET A 446 -8.82 -20.48 16.73
C MET A 446 -10.02 -21.31 17.17
N LYS A 447 -9.93 -21.90 18.36
CA LYS A 447 -11.00 -22.74 18.91
C LYS A 447 -12.31 -21.94 19.02
N GLY A 448 -13.34 -22.41 18.33
CA GLY A 448 -14.67 -21.80 18.34
C GLY A 448 -14.92 -20.82 17.19
N GLU A 449 -13.90 -20.54 16.39
CA GLU A 449 -13.98 -19.70 15.20
C GLU A 449 -14.07 -20.55 13.93
N TYR A 450 -14.53 -19.92 12.85
CA TYR A 450 -14.65 -20.50 11.52
C TYR A 450 -14.09 -19.53 10.47
N LEU A 451 -13.58 -20.08 9.38
CA LEU A 451 -13.21 -19.32 8.18
C LEU A 451 -14.36 -19.36 7.19
N LEU A 452 -14.58 -18.25 6.50
CA LEU A 452 -15.60 -18.10 5.46
C LEU A 452 -14.98 -17.65 4.14
N VAL A 453 -15.65 -17.97 3.04
CA VAL A 453 -15.37 -17.44 1.70
C VAL A 453 -16.65 -16.83 1.13
N SER A 454 -16.51 -15.98 0.12
CA SER A 454 -17.65 -15.46 -0.63
C SER A 454 -18.50 -16.60 -1.23
N PHE A 455 -19.82 -16.50 -1.11
CA PHE A 455 -20.76 -17.50 -1.67
C PHE A 455 -20.95 -17.33 -3.19
N SER A 456 -20.91 -16.07 -3.63
CA SER A 456 -20.95 -15.59 -5.00
C SER A 456 -19.95 -14.43 -5.12
N PRO A 457 -19.51 -14.05 -6.34
CA PRO A 457 -18.58 -12.93 -6.50
C PRO A 457 -19.02 -11.69 -5.73
N ALA A 458 -18.13 -11.16 -4.89
CA ALA A 458 -18.46 -10.14 -3.91
C ALA A 458 -18.17 -8.75 -4.49
N ALA A 459 -19.23 -8.01 -4.85
CA ALA A 459 -19.07 -6.67 -5.46
C ALA A 459 -18.38 -5.64 -4.55
N ILE A 460 -18.34 -5.87 -3.23
CA ILE A 460 -17.54 -5.07 -2.28
C ILE A 460 -16.03 -5.14 -2.61
N ASN A 461 -15.58 -6.28 -3.16
CA ASN A 461 -14.25 -6.54 -3.69
C ASN A 461 -14.17 -6.23 -5.20
N GLY A 462 -14.86 -5.17 -5.63
CA GLY A 462 -14.98 -4.76 -7.03
C GLY A 462 -14.28 -3.43 -7.35
N VAL A 463 -13.78 -3.30 -8.59
CA VAL A 463 -13.17 -2.06 -9.08
C VAL A 463 -14.29 -1.14 -9.56
N VAL A 464 -14.38 0.06 -8.99
CA VAL A 464 -15.36 1.06 -9.41
C VAL A 464 -14.93 1.64 -10.76
N LEU A 465 -15.61 1.23 -11.83
CA LEU A 465 -15.43 1.78 -13.18
C LEU A 465 -16.79 2.02 -13.86
N GLY A 466 -16.87 3.12 -14.60
CA GLY A 466 -18.08 3.56 -15.30
C GLY A 466 -18.61 2.58 -16.36
N ASN A 467 -19.84 2.88 -16.78
CA ASN A 467 -20.82 2.12 -17.59
C ASN A 467 -20.36 0.99 -18.51
N TYR A 468 -20.75 -0.25 -18.18
CA TYR A 468 -21.01 -1.34 -19.14
C TYR A 468 -22.12 -2.31 -18.67
N TYR A 469 -22.77 -2.95 -19.66
CA TYR A 469 -24.05 -3.68 -19.60
C TYR A 469 -23.92 -5.18 -19.32
N SER A 470 -24.91 -5.75 -18.62
CA SER A 470 -25.29 -7.18 -18.70
C SER A 470 -26.72 -7.32 -19.26
N LYS A 471 -27.01 -8.43 -19.96
CA LYS A 471 -28.34 -8.77 -20.50
C LYS A 471 -29.00 -9.81 -19.58
N GLY A 472 -29.90 -9.35 -18.73
CA GLY A 472 -30.65 -10.15 -17.74
C GLY A 472 -30.89 -9.30 -16.49
N ARG A 473 -31.90 -9.60 -15.67
CA ARG A 473 -32.07 -8.94 -14.36
C ARG A 473 -31.69 -9.93 -13.27
N ASP A 474 -30.42 -9.94 -12.90
CA ASP A 474 -29.95 -10.58 -11.67
C ASP A 474 -30.35 -9.72 -10.47
N ILE A 475 -30.96 -10.33 -9.44
CA ILE A 475 -31.49 -9.61 -8.28
C ILE A 475 -30.38 -8.97 -7.44
N MET A 476 -29.22 -9.63 -7.34
CA MET A 476 -28.06 -9.10 -6.63
C MET A 476 -27.47 -7.94 -7.41
N GLU A 477 -27.35 -8.06 -8.74
CA GLU A 477 -26.88 -6.98 -9.60
C GLU A 477 -27.71 -5.70 -9.40
N VAL A 478 -29.05 -5.81 -9.40
CA VAL A 478 -29.95 -4.68 -9.17
C VAL A 478 -29.73 -4.06 -7.79
N ALA A 479 -29.71 -4.87 -6.73
CA ALA A 479 -29.55 -4.38 -5.36
C ALA A 479 -28.17 -3.73 -5.13
N ILE A 480 -27.11 -4.26 -5.76
CA ILE A 480 -25.76 -3.68 -5.72
C ILE A 480 -25.74 -2.34 -6.46
N ARG A 481 -26.33 -2.25 -7.66
CA ARG A 481 -26.45 -0.97 -8.40
C ARG A 481 -27.16 0.08 -7.55
N GLU A 482 -28.25 -0.29 -6.88
CA GLU A 482 -28.99 0.62 -5.98
C GLU A 482 -28.15 1.04 -4.77
N ALA A 483 -27.35 0.15 -4.19
CA ALA A 483 -26.47 0.48 -3.08
C ALA A 483 -25.40 1.52 -3.49
N TYR A 484 -24.67 1.27 -4.58
CA TYR A 484 -23.63 2.18 -5.07
C TYR A 484 -24.21 3.48 -5.66
N ALA A 485 -25.43 3.48 -6.19
CA ALA A 485 -26.10 4.70 -6.63
C ALA A 485 -26.31 5.71 -5.49
N LYS A 486 -26.38 5.26 -4.23
CA LYS A 486 -26.42 6.17 -3.05
C LYS A 486 -25.14 6.99 -2.88
N ALA A 487 -24.01 6.50 -3.40
CA ALA A 487 -22.76 7.24 -3.49
C ALA A 487 -22.63 8.05 -4.80
N GLY A 488 -23.68 8.09 -5.62
CA GLY A 488 -23.66 8.76 -6.93
C GLY A 488 -22.81 8.02 -7.98
N MET A 489 -22.60 6.71 -7.80
CA MET A 489 -21.75 5.89 -8.65
C MET A 489 -22.59 5.07 -9.64
N GLU A 490 -22.06 4.91 -10.85
CA GLU A 490 -22.52 3.92 -11.83
C GLU A 490 -21.61 2.70 -11.74
N VAL A 491 -22.19 1.50 -11.77
CA VAL A 491 -21.47 0.22 -11.59
C VAL A 491 -21.43 -0.55 -12.90
N GLY A 492 -20.25 -1.01 -13.32
CA GLY A 492 -20.08 -2.08 -14.31
C GLY A 492 -19.83 -3.42 -13.62
N PHE A 493 -20.30 -4.51 -14.19
CA PHE A 493 -20.04 -5.87 -13.70
C PHE A 493 -19.11 -6.59 -14.67
N VAL A 494 -18.10 -7.26 -14.14
CA VAL A 494 -17.17 -8.11 -14.90
C VAL A 494 -17.38 -9.53 -14.44
N ASP A 495 -17.53 -10.46 -15.38
CA ASP A 495 -17.58 -11.89 -15.05
C ASP A 495 -16.15 -12.40 -14.83
N ASP A 496 -15.83 -12.66 -13.56
CA ASP A 496 -14.56 -13.21 -13.10
C ASP A 496 -14.72 -14.62 -12.51
N PHE A 497 -15.88 -15.26 -12.70
CA PHE A 497 -16.21 -16.46 -11.93
C PHE A 497 -15.21 -17.60 -12.17
N MET A 498 -14.90 -17.87 -13.44
CA MET A 498 -13.95 -18.92 -13.85
C MET A 498 -12.50 -18.44 -13.92
N SER A 499 -12.22 -17.15 -13.73
CA SER A 499 -10.85 -16.63 -13.68
C SER A 499 -10.32 -16.51 -12.26
N HIS A 500 -11.15 -16.05 -11.31
CA HIS A 500 -10.74 -15.76 -9.93
C HIS A 500 -11.64 -16.47 -8.91
N HIS A 501 -12.96 -16.26 -8.97
CA HIS A 501 -13.89 -16.70 -7.92
C HIS A 501 -13.89 -18.20 -7.62
N HIS A 502 -13.70 -19.02 -8.65
CA HIS A 502 -13.60 -20.47 -8.52
C HIS A 502 -12.41 -20.93 -7.63
N THR A 503 -11.43 -20.04 -7.42
CA THR A 503 -10.20 -20.22 -6.63
C THR A 503 -10.33 -19.46 -5.31
N PHE A 504 -10.66 -20.16 -4.23
CA PHE A 504 -10.80 -19.64 -2.86
C PHE A 504 -11.85 -18.52 -2.64
N GLY A 505 -12.64 -18.16 -3.66
CA GLY A 505 -13.67 -17.13 -3.54
C GLY A 505 -13.16 -15.71 -3.76
N GLY A 506 -11.97 -15.57 -4.33
CA GLY A 506 -11.35 -14.30 -4.69
C GLY A 506 -11.99 -13.62 -5.90
N ASP A 507 -11.92 -12.29 -5.98
CA ASP A 507 -12.60 -11.52 -7.03
C ASP A 507 -11.63 -10.54 -7.74
N ILE A 508 -12.08 -9.90 -8.82
CA ILE A 508 -11.24 -9.14 -9.77
C ILE A 508 -10.31 -8.07 -9.16
N VAL A 509 -10.64 -7.49 -8.01
CA VAL A 509 -9.77 -6.52 -7.33
C VAL A 509 -8.48 -7.18 -6.86
N GLU A 510 -8.52 -8.46 -6.48
CA GLU A 510 -7.33 -9.23 -6.09
C GLU A 510 -6.32 -9.33 -7.25
N ALA A 511 -6.80 -9.24 -8.50
CA ALA A 511 -6.00 -9.30 -9.72
C ALA A 511 -5.75 -7.94 -10.40
N LEU A 512 -6.25 -6.84 -9.81
CA LEU A 512 -6.19 -5.51 -10.41
C LEU A 512 -5.94 -4.41 -9.39
N LEU A 513 -4.78 -3.76 -9.53
CA LEU A 513 -4.36 -2.63 -8.72
C LEU A 513 -4.53 -1.33 -9.47
N SER A 514 -5.01 -0.29 -8.78
CA SER A 514 -5.06 1.07 -9.31
C SER A 514 -3.88 1.90 -8.81
N GLU A 515 -3.03 2.39 -9.71
CA GLU A 515 -2.16 3.51 -9.39
C GLU A 515 -2.97 4.81 -9.43
N ARG A 516 -2.72 5.73 -8.49
CA ARG A 516 -3.48 6.97 -8.37
C ARG A 516 -2.58 8.19 -8.36
N ARG A 517 -3.12 9.35 -8.77
CA ARG A 517 -2.39 10.62 -8.75
C ARG A 517 -2.22 11.13 -7.33
N THR A 518 -1.01 11.60 -7.05
CA THR A 518 -0.62 12.31 -5.82
C THR A 518 -1.07 13.76 -5.81
#